data_AF-A0A7S2Q1X5-F1
#
_entry.id   AF-A0A7S2Q1X5-F1
#
_cell.length_a   1.000
_cell.length_b   1.000
_cell.length_c   1.000
_cell.angle_alpha   90.00
_cell.angle_beta   90.00
_cell.angle_gamma   90.00
#
_symmetry.space_group_name_H-M   'P 1'
#
loop_
_entity.id
_entity.type
_entity.pdbx_description
1 polymer ?
#
loop_
_entity_poly.entity_id
_entity_poly.type
_entity_poly.pdbx_seq_one_letter_code
_entity_poly.pdbx_strand_id
1 'polypeptide(L)'
;GAAAGQGWPGQLYLWVEDMQATWAACRDFQAKTGKHILVQELCLKDETKVDALIVQDPGSGAAFVLNQAPKGYAKMAEAAGILAADACPSVLALMDVQRNVPCGCMKDVVGFYAHYLGAAVKRTPEGCRVAFAAGDAVRQSLTFKEDAALPAAPGAAGAGAPP
;
A
#
# COMPACT_ATOMS: atom_id res chain seq x y z
N GLY A 1 11.75 17.27 -23.88
CA GLY A 1 11.31 15.93 -23.47
C GLY A 1 10.95 15.98 -22.01
N ALA A 2 9.71 15.65 -21.66
CA ALA A 2 9.33 15.53 -20.26
C ALA A 2 10.16 14.40 -19.63
N ALA A 3 10.86 14.69 -18.53
CA ALA A 3 11.43 13.64 -17.70
C ALA A 3 10.29 12.65 -17.40
N ALA A 4 10.45 11.40 -17.82
CA ALA A 4 9.52 10.33 -17.50
C ALA A 4 9.35 10.37 -15.98
N GLY A 5 8.15 10.77 -15.54
CA GLY A 5 7.83 10.95 -14.13
C GLY A 5 8.29 9.70 -13.40
N GLN A 6 9.21 9.87 -12.46
CA GLN A 6 9.77 8.78 -11.67
C GLN A 6 8.58 8.12 -10.97
N GLY A 7 8.11 7.00 -11.52
CA GLY A 7 6.89 6.34 -11.08
C GLY A 7 6.98 6.02 -9.60
N TRP A 8 5.85 6.02 -8.91
CA TRP A 8 5.80 5.67 -7.49
C TRP A 8 6.45 4.28 -7.27
N PRO A 9 7.60 4.17 -6.56
CA PRO A 9 8.38 2.94 -6.48
C PRO A 9 7.84 1.98 -5.41
N GLY A 10 6.51 1.89 -5.33
CA GLY A 10 5.82 1.32 -4.18
C GLY A 10 4.48 0.72 -4.53
N GLN A 11 3.85 0.13 -3.53
CA GLN A 11 2.52 -0.48 -3.64
C GLN A 11 1.58 0.13 -2.61
N LEU A 12 0.30 0.23 -2.95
CA LEU A 12 -0.73 0.71 -2.04
C LEU A 12 -1.67 -0.45 -1.71
N TYR A 13 -1.81 -0.78 -0.43
CA TYR A 13 -2.72 -1.82 0.02
C TYR A 13 -4.04 -1.20 0.45
N LEU A 14 -5.12 -1.63 -0.19
CA LEU A 14 -6.45 -1.09 -0.01
C LEU A 14 -7.42 -2.17 0.47
N TRP A 15 -8.35 -1.76 1.33
CA TRP A 15 -9.53 -2.56 1.62
C TRP A 15 -10.69 -2.20 0.70
N VAL A 16 -11.40 -3.23 0.25
CA VAL A 16 -12.64 -3.12 -0.54
C VAL A 16 -13.78 -3.80 0.20
N GLU A 17 -15.01 -3.33 0.02
CA GLU A 17 -16.16 -3.90 0.73
C GLU A 17 -16.54 -5.29 0.21
N ASP A 18 -16.62 -5.42 -1.12
CA ASP A 18 -16.94 -6.65 -1.82
C ASP A 18 -15.86 -6.93 -2.86
N MET A 19 -15.05 -7.96 -2.60
CA MET A 19 -13.96 -8.35 -3.48
C MET A 19 -14.46 -8.90 -4.83
N GLN A 20 -15.57 -9.63 -4.83
CA GLN A 20 -16.11 -10.23 -6.05
C GLN A 20 -16.74 -9.17 -6.96
N ALA A 21 -17.49 -8.23 -6.38
CA ALA A 21 -18.00 -7.09 -7.13
C ALA A 21 -16.85 -6.21 -7.68
N THR A 22 -15.82 -5.98 -6.87
CA THR A 22 -14.61 -5.23 -7.29
C THR A 22 -13.90 -5.93 -8.44
N TRP A 23 -13.68 -7.24 -8.34
CA TRP A 23 -13.08 -8.05 -9.41
C TRP A 23 -13.88 -7.97 -10.71
N ALA A 24 -15.19 -8.17 -10.64
CA ALA A 24 -16.07 -8.08 -11.80
C ALA A 24 -16.00 -6.69 -12.45
N ALA A 25 -16.01 -5.62 -11.65
CA ALA A 25 -15.88 -4.25 -12.14
C ALA A 25 -14.53 -4.00 -12.83
N CYS A 26 -13.43 -4.52 -12.30
CA CYS A 26 -12.11 -4.44 -12.94
C CYS A 26 -12.11 -5.13 -14.30
N ARG A 27 -12.66 -6.35 -14.39
CA ARG A 27 -12.75 -7.10 -15.66
C ARG A 27 -13.61 -6.39 -16.69
N ASP A 28 -14.77 -5.87 -16.27
CA ASP A 28 -15.66 -5.10 -17.13
C ASP A 28 -14.97 -3.84 -17.67
N PHE A 29 -14.20 -3.15 -16.83
CA PHE A 29 -13.41 -1.99 -17.25
C PHE A 29 -12.33 -2.37 -18.28
N GLN A 30 -11.59 -3.45 -18.05
CA GLN A 30 -10.59 -3.93 -19.02
C GLN A 30 -11.24 -4.28 -20.36
N ALA A 31 -12.37 -4.99 -20.34
CA ALA A 31 -13.10 -5.37 -21.55
C ALA A 31 -13.60 -4.14 -22.33
N LYS A 32 -14.11 -3.11 -21.63
CA LYS A 32 -14.64 -1.89 -22.25
C LYS A 32 -13.55 -0.97 -22.80
N THR A 33 -12.39 -0.89 -22.15
CA THR A 33 -11.36 0.11 -22.47
C THR A 33 -10.16 -0.46 -23.22
N GLY A 34 -9.98 -1.78 -23.22
CA GLY A 34 -8.78 -2.45 -23.72
C GLY A 34 -7.54 -2.21 -22.87
N LYS A 35 -7.64 -1.46 -21.75
CA LYS A 35 -6.51 -1.19 -20.86
C LYS A 35 -6.29 -2.38 -19.94
N HIS A 36 -5.03 -2.77 -19.75
CA HIS A 36 -4.67 -3.87 -18.88
C HIS A 36 -4.47 -3.39 -17.42
N ILE A 37 -5.57 -3.26 -16.66
CA ILE A 37 -5.50 -2.79 -15.26
C ILE A 37 -5.40 -3.91 -14.24
N LEU A 38 -5.86 -5.14 -14.53
CA LEU A 38 -5.75 -6.25 -13.60
C LEU A 38 -4.44 -6.97 -13.88
N VAL A 39 -3.51 -6.94 -12.92
CA VAL A 39 -2.19 -7.53 -13.06
C VAL A 39 -2.18 -8.97 -12.57
N GLN A 40 -2.83 -9.23 -11.42
CA GLN A 40 -2.83 -10.54 -10.81
C GLN A 40 -4.08 -10.78 -9.96
N GLU A 41 -4.58 -12.01 -10.01
CA GLU A 41 -5.62 -12.55 -9.14
C GLU A 41 -4.98 -13.55 -8.18
N LEU A 42 -5.30 -13.45 -6.90
CA LEU A 42 -4.79 -14.36 -5.88
C LEU A 42 -5.96 -15.10 -5.23
N CYS A 43 -6.05 -16.40 -5.50
CA CYS A 43 -7.00 -17.34 -4.91
C CYS A 43 -6.26 -18.21 -3.88
N LEU A 44 -6.16 -17.73 -2.65
CA LEU A 44 -5.31 -18.33 -1.61
C LEU A 44 -5.98 -19.50 -0.90
N LYS A 45 -7.30 -19.48 -0.79
CA LYS A 45 -8.06 -20.48 -0.02
C LYS A 45 -8.91 -21.40 -0.90
N ASP A 46 -9.39 -20.89 -2.03
CA ASP A 46 -10.35 -21.54 -2.92
C ASP A 46 -10.13 -20.98 -4.33
N GLU A 47 -9.84 -21.83 -5.31
CA GLU A 47 -9.56 -21.42 -6.70
C GLU A 47 -10.72 -20.66 -7.35
N THR A 48 -11.94 -20.83 -6.84
CA THR A 48 -13.14 -20.14 -7.33
C THR A 48 -13.37 -18.77 -6.69
N LYS A 49 -12.54 -18.38 -5.71
CA LYS A 49 -12.69 -17.14 -4.96
C LYS A 49 -11.42 -16.33 -4.97
N VAL A 50 -11.55 -15.09 -5.42
CA VAL A 50 -10.48 -14.10 -5.35
C VAL A 50 -10.36 -13.60 -3.90
N ASP A 51 -9.23 -13.88 -3.25
CA ASP A 51 -8.90 -13.38 -1.91
C ASP A 51 -8.21 -12.00 -1.97
N ALA A 52 -7.43 -11.75 -3.03
CA ALA A 52 -6.78 -10.47 -3.28
C ALA A 52 -6.61 -10.19 -4.78
N LEU A 53 -6.54 -8.91 -5.11
CA LEU A 53 -6.27 -8.42 -6.47
C LEU A 53 -5.05 -7.53 -6.48
N ILE A 54 -4.23 -7.65 -7.51
CA ILE A 54 -3.23 -6.64 -7.84
C ILE A 54 -3.72 -5.91 -9.09
N VAL A 55 -4.00 -4.62 -8.94
CA VAL A 55 -4.41 -3.75 -10.04
C VAL A 55 -3.38 -2.65 -10.27
N GLN A 56 -3.30 -2.15 -11.50
CA GLN A 56 -2.41 -1.08 -11.89
C GLN A 56 -3.23 0.12 -12.36
N ASP A 57 -2.94 1.29 -11.80
CA ASP A 57 -3.52 2.54 -12.31
C ASP A 57 -3.01 2.77 -13.74
N PRO A 58 -3.89 2.85 -14.74
CA PRO A 58 -3.50 3.02 -16.14
C PRO A 58 -2.86 4.39 -16.44
N GLY A 59 -3.01 5.38 -15.55
CA GLY A 59 -2.40 6.69 -15.71
C GLY A 59 -0.98 6.76 -15.17
N SER A 60 -0.79 6.39 -13.90
CA SER A 60 0.51 6.50 -13.22
C SER A 60 1.37 5.23 -13.28
N GLY A 61 0.77 4.08 -13.60
CA GLY A 61 1.41 2.78 -13.49
C GLY A 61 1.59 2.28 -12.05
N ALA A 62 1.08 3.01 -11.04
CA ALA A 62 1.15 2.59 -9.65
C ALA A 62 0.36 1.29 -9.41
N ALA A 63 0.93 0.39 -8.60
CA ALA A 63 0.31 -0.87 -8.25
C ALA A 63 -0.47 -0.78 -6.93
N PHE A 64 -1.67 -1.33 -6.93
CA PHE A 64 -2.57 -1.40 -5.79
C PHE A 64 -2.89 -2.86 -5.49
N VAL A 65 -2.77 -3.24 -4.23
CA VAL A 65 -3.16 -4.56 -3.73
C VAL A 65 -4.47 -4.41 -2.98
N LEU A 66 -5.52 -5.06 -3.46
CA LEU A 66 -6.86 -4.98 -2.90
C LEU A 66 -7.16 -6.23 -2.08
N ASN A 67 -7.69 -6.05 -0.87
CA ASN A 67 -8.17 -7.13 0.00
C ASN A 67 -9.59 -6.84 0.48
N GLN A 68 -10.39 -7.86 0.73
CA GLN A 68 -11.70 -7.63 1.33
C GLN A 68 -11.56 -7.13 2.77
N ALA A 69 -12.30 -6.08 3.11
CA ALA A 69 -12.35 -5.58 4.46
C ALA A 69 -12.99 -6.59 5.43
N PRO A 70 -12.67 -6.52 6.73
CA PRO A 70 -13.40 -7.26 7.75
C PRO A 70 -14.90 -6.92 7.70
N LYS A 71 -15.73 -7.94 7.94
CA LYS A 71 -17.19 -7.78 7.95
C LYS A 71 -17.60 -6.68 8.95
N GLY A 72 -18.39 -5.72 8.47
CA GLY A 72 -18.91 -4.62 9.29
C GLY A 72 -18.00 -3.39 9.36
N TYR A 73 -16.81 -3.43 8.75
CA TYR A 73 -15.90 -2.28 8.73
C TYR A 73 -16.53 -1.04 8.06
N ALA A 74 -17.21 -1.20 6.93
CA ALA A 74 -17.87 -0.09 6.24
C ALA A 74 -18.86 0.66 7.14
N LYS A 75 -19.75 -0.09 7.83
CA LYS A 75 -20.71 0.47 8.79
C LYS A 75 -20.02 1.16 9.98
N MET A 76 -18.90 0.61 10.44
CA MET A 76 -18.12 1.23 11.52
C MET A 76 -17.48 2.55 11.05
N ALA A 77 -16.92 2.57 9.84
CA ALA A 77 -16.32 3.76 9.26
C ALA A 77 -17.37 4.86 9.01
N GLU A 78 -18.56 4.48 8.54
CA GLU A 78 -19.70 5.38 8.40
C GLU A 78 -20.15 5.95 9.76
N ALA A 79 -20.34 5.09 10.77
CA ALA A 79 -20.72 5.51 12.12
C ALA A 79 -19.68 6.42 12.78
N ALA A 80 -18.40 6.26 12.43
CA ALA A 80 -17.31 7.12 12.88
C ALA A 80 -17.19 8.44 12.07
N GLY A 81 -18.04 8.65 11.05
CA GLY A 81 -17.98 9.82 10.18
C GLY A 81 -16.77 9.85 9.24
N ILE A 82 -16.08 8.72 9.07
CA ILE A 82 -14.95 8.56 8.14
C ILE A 82 -15.46 8.41 6.71
N LEU A 83 -16.63 7.79 6.57
CA LEU A 83 -17.27 7.48 5.29
C LEU A 83 -18.65 8.16 5.25
N ALA A 84 -18.96 8.83 4.15
CA ALA A 84 -20.29 9.42 3.96
C ALA A 84 -21.32 8.29 3.73
N ALA A 85 -22.50 8.41 4.35
CA ALA A 85 -23.56 7.41 4.31
C ALA A 85 -24.12 7.11 2.90
N ASP A 86 -23.89 8.02 1.95
CA ASP A 86 -24.34 7.96 0.55
C ASP A 86 -23.22 7.61 -0.45
N ALA A 87 -21.99 7.40 0.02
CA ALA A 87 -20.91 6.97 -0.85
C ALA A 87 -21.07 5.48 -1.20
N CYS A 88 -20.99 5.13 -2.48
CA CYS A 88 -20.90 3.74 -2.95
C CYS A 88 -19.42 3.32 -2.87
N PRO A 89 -18.91 2.72 -1.78
CA PRO A 89 -17.49 2.73 -1.53
C PRO A 89 -16.89 1.39 -1.95
N SER A 90 -16.49 1.29 -3.22
CA SER A 90 -15.70 0.15 -3.68
C SER A 90 -14.37 0.06 -2.91
N VAL A 91 -13.82 1.20 -2.47
CA VAL A 91 -12.61 1.27 -1.64
C VAL A 91 -12.96 1.88 -0.28
N LEU A 92 -12.67 1.13 0.78
CA LEU A 92 -13.02 1.47 2.17
C LEU A 92 -11.88 2.15 2.94
N ALA A 93 -10.63 1.76 2.70
CA ALA A 93 -9.49 2.33 3.41
C ALA A 93 -8.16 2.05 2.70
N LEU A 94 -7.20 2.97 2.89
CA LEU A 94 -5.78 2.71 2.71
C LEU A 94 -5.22 2.04 3.97
N MET A 95 -4.77 0.79 3.85
CA MET A 95 -4.24 0.00 4.96
C MET A 95 -2.75 0.15 5.12
N ASP A 96 -2.03 0.04 4.02
CA ASP A 96 -0.58 0.02 4.01
C ASP A 96 -0.07 0.73 2.77
N VAL A 97 1.05 1.39 2.94
CA VAL A 97 1.83 1.95 1.84
C VAL A 97 3.17 1.25 1.89
N GLN A 98 3.57 0.61 0.80
CA GLN A 98 4.93 0.11 0.67
C GLN A 98 5.78 1.11 -0.11
N ARG A 99 6.96 1.41 0.41
CA ARG A 99 7.97 2.25 -0.25
C ARG A 99 9.30 1.52 -0.29
N ASN A 100 9.87 1.37 -1.48
CA ASN A 100 11.24 0.90 -1.61
C ASN A 100 12.22 2.04 -1.24
N VAL A 101 13.32 1.70 -0.57
CA VAL A 101 14.39 2.61 -0.16
C VAL A 101 15.75 2.02 -0.54
N PRO A 102 16.81 2.83 -0.73
CA PRO A 102 18.13 2.30 -1.03
C PRO A 102 18.68 1.40 0.09
N CYS A 103 19.47 0.40 -0.28
CA CYS A 103 20.16 -0.46 0.70
C CYS A 103 21.03 0.37 1.66
N GLY A 104 20.95 0.06 2.95
CA GLY A 104 21.67 0.75 4.02
C GLY A 104 20.86 1.87 4.68
N CYS A 105 19.78 2.36 4.06
CA CYS A 105 18.96 3.44 4.60
C CYS A 105 17.97 2.98 5.67
N MET A 106 17.78 1.67 5.88
CA MET A 106 16.76 1.18 6.82
C MET A 106 16.99 1.63 8.26
N LYS A 107 18.26 1.78 8.68
CA LYS A 107 18.60 2.29 10.02
C LYS A 107 18.07 3.71 10.22
N ASP A 108 18.24 4.57 9.21
CA ASP A 108 17.83 5.97 9.28
C ASP A 108 16.31 6.11 9.24
N VAL A 109 15.64 5.30 8.42
CA VAL A 109 14.17 5.22 8.38
C VAL A 109 13.62 4.82 9.76
N VAL A 110 14.12 3.71 10.33
CA VAL A 110 13.68 3.24 11.65
C VAL A 110 13.95 4.32 12.71
N GLY A 111 15.14 4.91 12.70
CA GLY A 111 15.52 5.99 13.61
C GLY A 111 14.57 7.18 13.51
N PHE A 112 14.28 7.65 12.30
CA PHE A 112 13.37 8.76 12.06
C PHE A 112 11.97 8.48 12.66
N TYR A 113 11.33 7.39 12.25
CA TYR A 113 9.95 7.10 12.67
C TYR A 113 9.83 6.74 14.15
N ALA A 114 10.74 5.91 14.67
CA ALA A 114 10.68 5.50 16.08
C ALA A 114 11.07 6.64 17.03
N HIS A 115 12.16 7.36 16.73
CA HIS A 115 12.71 8.35 17.65
C HIS A 115 12.02 9.71 17.55
N TYR A 116 11.76 10.21 16.34
CA TYR A 116 11.24 11.57 16.15
C TYR A 116 9.71 11.63 16.08
N LEU A 117 9.07 10.59 15.56
CA LEU A 117 7.61 10.55 15.45
C LEU A 117 6.95 9.67 16.52
N GLY A 118 7.74 8.98 17.35
CA GLY A 118 7.24 8.07 18.38
C GLY A 118 6.42 6.91 17.82
N ALA A 119 6.58 6.58 16.54
CA ALA A 119 5.78 5.57 15.87
C ALA A 119 6.22 4.16 16.31
N ALA A 120 5.26 3.22 16.35
CA ALA A 120 5.58 1.83 16.59
C ALA A 120 6.21 1.21 15.34
N VAL A 121 7.50 0.87 15.42
CA VAL A 121 8.26 0.30 14.30
C VAL A 121 8.58 -1.17 14.54
N LYS A 122 8.27 -2.03 13.58
CA LYS A 122 8.57 -3.47 13.62
C LYS A 122 9.44 -3.87 12.43
N ARG A 123 10.62 -4.44 12.71
CA ARG A 123 11.46 -5.08 11.67
C ARG A 123 10.90 -6.46 11.32
N THR A 124 10.86 -6.79 10.04
CA THR A 124 10.47 -8.10 9.51
C THR A 124 11.54 -8.59 8.53
N PRO A 125 11.54 -9.88 8.15
CA PRO A 125 12.48 -10.39 7.13
C PRO A 125 12.39 -9.62 5.79
N GLU A 126 11.22 -9.06 5.48
CA GLU A 126 10.94 -8.34 4.23
C GLU A 126 11.28 -6.85 4.30
N GLY A 127 11.61 -6.31 5.48
CA GLY A 127 11.96 -4.91 5.68
C GLY A 127 11.53 -4.35 7.04
N CYS A 128 10.85 -3.20 7.02
CA CYS A 128 10.43 -2.50 8.23
C CYS A 128 9.03 -1.95 8.09
N ARG A 129 8.16 -2.21 9.07
CA ARG A 129 6.80 -1.71 9.11
C ARG A 129 6.64 -0.66 10.20
N VAL A 130 6.25 0.54 9.81
CA VAL A 130 5.84 1.62 10.71
C VAL A 130 4.32 1.53 10.86
N ALA A 131 3.82 1.40 12.08
CA ALA A 131 2.39 1.44 12.34
C ALA A 131 1.98 2.86 12.77
N PHE A 132 0.96 3.37 12.10
CA PHE A 132 0.22 4.55 12.51
C PHE A 132 -1.07 4.09 13.18
N ALA A 133 -1.35 4.61 14.37
CA ALA A 133 -2.60 4.36 15.05
C ALA A 133 -3.66 5.32 14.51
N ALA A 134 -4.72 4.77 13.92
CA ALA A 134 -5.97 5.50 13.66
C ALA A 134 -7.06 4.95 14.60
N GLY A 135 -6.75 4.92 15.90
CA GLY A 135 -7.60 4.35 16.96
C GLY A 135 -7.56 2.82 17.04
N ASP A 136 -8.41 2.25 17.90
CA ASP A 136 -8.40 0.81 18.24
C ASP A 136 -8.86 -0.10 17.08
N ALA A 137 -9.53 0.46 16.08
CA ALA A 137 -10.15 -0.30 14.99
C ALA A 137 -9.38 -0.25 13.66
N VAL A 138 -8.52 0.74 13.46
CA VAL A 138 -7.87 0.98 12.15
C VAL A 138 -6.36 1.08 12.32
N ARG A 139 -5.67 0.08 11.78
CA ARG A 139 -4.21 0.07 11.72
C ARG A 139 -3.78 0.46 10.31
N GLN A 140 -3.25 1.66 10.17
CA GLN A 140 -2.55 2.07 8.97
C GLN A 140 -1.07 1.77 9.15
N SER A 141 -0.38 1.40 8.08
CA SER A 141 1.07 1.24 8.13
C SER A 141 1.77 1.82 6.93
N LEU A 142 3.07 2.02 7.10
CA LEU A 142 4.01 2.31 6.04
C LEU A 142 5.13 1.29 6.13
N THR A 143 5.22 0.44 5.13
CA THR A 143 6.23 -0.60 4.99
C THR A 143 7.37 -0.10 4.11
N PHE A 144 8.60 -0.21 4.61
CA PHE A 144 9.81 0.10 3.87
C PHE A 144 10.53 -1.18 3.51
N LYS A 145 11.00 -1.28 2.27
CA LYS A 145 11.80 -2.40 1.78
C LYS A 145 13.08 -1.89 1.13
N GLU A 146 14.22 -2.48 1.45
CA GLU A 146 15.46 -2.11 0.78
C GLU A 146 15.50 -2.69 -0.63
N ASP A 147 15.94 -1.88 -1.59
CA ASP A 147 16.03 -2.22 -2.99
C ASP A 147 17.39 -1.76 -3.55
N ALA A 148 18.19 -2.73 -3.99
CA ALA A 148 19.53 -2.49 -4.52
C ALA A 148 19.52 -1.81 -5.90
N ALA A 149 18.39 -1.82 -6.60
CA ALA A 149 18.24 -1.13 -7.88
C ALA A 149 18.04 0.38 -7.72
N LEU A 150 17.74 0.86 -6.51
CA LEU A 150 17.58 2.28 -6.24
C LEU A 150 18.95 2.98 -6.06
N PRO A 151 19.11 4.20 -6.58
CA PRO A 151 20.33 4.96 -6.37
C PRO A 151 20.53 5.25 -4.88
N ALA A 152 21.79 5.18 -4.42
CA ALA A 152 22.14 5.50 -3.04
C ALA A 152 21.60 6.88 -2.64
N ALA A 153 21.09 7.01 -1.41
CA ALA A 153 20.59 8.27 -0.93
C ALA A 153 21.72 9.32 -0.90
N PRO A 154 21.51 10.53 -1.43
CA PRO A 154 22.51 11.60 -1.35
C PRO A 154 22.81 11.90 0.12
N GLY A 155 24.06 11.70 0.54
CA GLY A 155 24.53 11.92 1.91
C GLY A 155 24.97 10.66 2.68
N ALA A 156 24.70 9.45 2.18
CA ALA A 156 25.10 8.21 2.86
C ALA A 156 26.62 7.92 2.80
N ALA A 157 27.35 8.56 1.88
CA ALA A 157 28.77 8.27 1.63
C ALA A 157 29.77 9.08 2.49
N GLY A 158 29.33 9.80 3.54
CA GLY A 158 30.18 10.80 4.21
C GLY A 158 30.14 10.87 5.73
N ALA A 159 29.42 9.98 6.43
CA ALA A 159 29.47 9.94 7.89
C ALA A 159 30.78 9.28 8.36
N GLY A 160 31.86 10.07 8.36
CA GLY A 160 33.12 9.73 9.02
C GLY A 160 32.84 9.28 10.46
N ALA A 161 33.57 8.27 10.90
CA ALA A 161 33.47 7.75 12.26
C ALA A 161 33.56 8.90 13.29
N PRO A 162 32.68 8.94 14.30
CA PRO A 162 32.81 9.93 15.37
C PRO A 162 34.13 9.69 16.12
N PRO A 163 34.76 10.77 16.65
CA PRO A 163 36.00 10.68 17.43
C PRO A 163 35.85 9.83 18.70
#